data_AF-A0AAD6V9I4-F1
#
_entry.id   AF-A0AAD6V9I4-F1
#
_cell.length_a   1.000
_cell.length_b   1.000
_cell.length_c   1.000
_cell.angle_alpha   90.00
_cell.angle_beta   90.00
_cell.angle_gamma   90.00
#
_symmetry.space_group_name_H-M   'P 1'
#
loop_
_entity.id
_entity.type
_entity.pdbx_description
1 polymer ?
#
loop_
_entity_poly.entity_id
_entity_poly.type
_entity_poly.pdbx_seq_one_letter_code
_entity_poly.pdbx_strand_id
1 'polypeptide(L)'
;WGKISFLNGGDKIRAAELVEHSEHNMTRDASFIKARNSFDKNQRFRNRPVEEEWQVAYGQLLRIIEFETRFPRDFCQRDRSLLLAVVKPVRCAAKSERLGYWYYQDGKFLPTEVIDVDDISCLVARI
;
A
#
# COMPACT_ATOMS: atom_id res chain seq x y z
N TRP A 1 14.23 -3.76 -1.19
CA TRP A 1 14.12 -3.67 0.28
C TRP A 1 13.03 -4.60 0.81
N GLY A 2 13.23 -5.25 1.96
CA GLY A 2 12.29 -6.25 2.51
C GLY A 2 11.39 -5.77 3.67
N LYS A 3 11.61 -4.54 4.16
CA LYS A 3 10.93 -4.01 5.35
C LYS A 3 10.84 -2.49 5.29
N ILE A 4 9.71 -1.95 5.74
CA ILE A 4 9.50 -0.52 6.05
C ILE A 4 9.32 -0.37 7.56
N SER A 5 9.84 0.71 8.12
CA SER A 5 9.57 1.11 9.50
C SER A 5 9.22 2.58 9.52
N PHE A 6 8.08 2.92 10.09
CA PHE A 6 7.80 4.32 10.43
C PHE A 6 8.71 4.75 11.59
N LEU A 7 9.27 5.96 11.49
CA LEU A 7 10.12 6.53 12.53
C LEU A 7 9.29 6.83 13.79
N ASN A 8 9.94 7.01 14.94
CA ASN A 8 9.31 7.33 16.23
C ASN A 8 8.42 6.23 16.85
N GLY A 9 8.77 4.96 16.65
CA GLY A 9 8.06 3.84 17.27
C GLY A 9 6.79 3.40 16.53
N GLY A 10 6.65 3.81 15.26
CA GLY A 10 5.56 3.36 14.40
C GLY A 10 5.71 1.92 13.90
N ASP A 11 4.82 1.55 12.99
CA ASP A 11 4.70 0.17 12.52
C ASP A 11 5.91 -0.33 11.75
N LYS A 12 6.16 -1.64 11.86
CA LYS A 12 7.18 -2.38 11.10
C LYS A 12 6.47 -3.29 10.11
N ILE A 13 6.50 -2.90 8.85
CA ILE A 13 5.81 -3.60 7.76
C ILE A 13 6.84 -4.45 7.00
N ARG A 14 6.48 -5.70 6.69
CA ARG A 14 7.33 -6.64 5.97
C ARG A 14 6.78 -6.89 4.57
N ALA A 15 7.69 -6.96 3.60
CA ALA A 15 7.38 -7.35 2.24
C ALA A 15 7.16 -8.87 2.17
N ALA A 16 5.96 -9.30 1.78
CA ALA A 16 5.55 -10.70 1.82
C ALA A 16 6.37 -11.62 0.90
N GLU A 17 6.92 -11.10 -0.21
CA GLU A 17 7.72 -11.91 -1.15
C GLU A 17 9.19 -12.06 -0.72
N LEU A 18 9.68 -11.20 0.17
CA LEU A 18 11.11 -11.10 0.49
C LEU A 18 11.47 -11.59 1.89
N VAL A 19 10.50 -11.71 2.78
CA VAL A 19 10.72 -12.17 4.15
C VAL A 19 10.03 -13.51 4.34
N GLU A 20 10.81 -14.59 4.38
CA GLU A 20 10.28 -15.93 4.68
C GLU A 20 9.71 -15.96 6.11
N HIS A 21 8.48 -16.47 6.21
CA HIS A 21 7.86 -16.74 7.50
C HIS A 21 8.31 -18.14 7.97
N SER A 22 9.03 -18.21 9.08
CA SER A 22 9.16 -19.47 9.83
C SER A 22 7.76 -19.93 10.30
N GLU A 23 7.45 -21.22 10.29
CA GLU A 23 6.14 -21.77 10.71
C GLU A 23 5.64 -21.22 12.06
N HIS A 24 6.56 -20.97 13.00
CA HIS A 24 6.27 -20.40 14.33
C HIS A 24 5.75 -18.93 14.29
N ASN A 25 5.98 -18.20 13.21
CA ASN A 25 5.65 -16.77 13.05
C ASN A 25 4.51 -16.51 12.04
N MET A 26 3.84 -17.56 11.53
CA MET A 26 2.73 -17.40 10.56
C MET A 26 1.52 -16.66 11.15
N THR A 27 1.36 -16.63 12.47
CA THR A 27 0.25 -15.94 13.16
C THR A 27 0.44 -14.42 13.25
N ARG A 28 1.62 -13.89 12.90
CA ARG A 28 1.95 -12.44 12.93
C ARG A 28 2.32 -11.94 11.55
N ASP A 29 1.36 -12.03 10.64
CA ASP A 29 1.51 -11.52 9.28
C ASP A 29 1.51 -9.98 9.30
N ALA A 30 2.71 -9.40 9.26
CA ALA A 30 2.94 -7.95 9.26
C ALA A 30 3.12 -7.40 7.83
N SER A 31 2.45 -7.99 6.83
CA SER A 31 2.51 -7.56 5.44
C SER A 31 1.31 -6.73 4.98
N PHE A 32 0.21 -6.72 5.73
CA PHE A 32 -0.99 -5.99 5.36
C PHE A 32 -0.92 -4.53 5.75
N ILE A 33 -1.32 -3.66 4.83
CA ILE A 33 -1.19 -2.22 4.94
C ILE A 33 -2.50 -1.50 4.64
N LYS A 34 -2.61 -0.29 5.21
CA LYS A 34 -3.55 0.74 4.80
C LYS A 34 -2.78 1.79 4.02
N ALA A 35 -3.28 2.16 2.85
CA ALA A 35 -2.69 3.21 2.01
C ALA A 35 -3.76 4.21 1.59
N ARG A 36 -3.32 5.39 1.17
CA ARG A 36 -4.17 6.39 0.53
C ARG A 36 -3.87 6.37 -0.96
N ASN A 37 -4.89 6.25 -1.80
CA ASN A 37 -4.69 6.28 -3.25
C ASN A 37 -5.73 7.22 -3.89
N SER A 38 -5.35 7.89 -4.98
CA SER A 38 -6.26 8.68 -5.78
C SER A 38 -6.95 7.78 -6.80
N PHE A 39 -8.28 7.84 -6.85
CA PHE A 39 -9.09 7.12 -7.83
C PHE A 39 -9.86 8.11 -8.68
N ASP A 40 -9.90 7.87 -9.98
CA ASP A 40 -10.78 8.63 -10.87
C ASP A 40 -12.23 8.20 -10.66
N LYS A 41 -13.07 9.13 -10.15
CA LYS A 41 -14.52 8.92 -9.99
C LYS A 41 -15.19 8.55 -11.31
N ASN A 42 -14.68 9.09 -12.40
CA ASN A 42 -15.25 8.97 -13.73
C ASN A 42 -14.61 7.84 -14.54
N GLN A 43 -13.82 6.94 -13.94
CA GLN A 43 -13.16 5.84 -14.66
C GLN A 43 -14.13 4.96 -15.47
N ARG A 44 -15.41 4.88 -15.05
CA ARG A 44 -16.47 4.16 -15.77
C ARG A 44 -17.03 4.90 -16.98
N PHE A 45 -16.85 6.21 -17.06
CA PHE A 45 -17.42 7.09 -18.08
C PHE A 45 -16.32 7.72 -18.94
N ARG A 46 -15.96 7.05 -20.04
CA ARG A 46 -14.84 7.43 -20.91
C ARG A 46 -14.84 8.89 -21.43
N ASN A 47 -16.02 9.51 -21.55
CA ASN A 47 -16.15 10.86 -22.11
C ASN A 47 -16.24 11.96 -21.05
N ARG A 48 -16.17 11.62 -19.75
CA ARG A 48 -16.18 12.60 -18.67
C ARG A 48 -14.75 13.02 -18.32
N PRO A 49 -14.55 14.26 -17.83
CA PRO A 49 -13.25 14.68 -17.33
C PRO A 49 -12.82 13.80 -16.15
N VAL A 50 -11.50 13.58 -16.04
CA VAL A 50 -10.90 12.85 -14.92
C VAL A 50 -11.13 13.67 -13.65
N GLU A 51 -11.78 13.07 -12.67
CA GLU A 51 -12.01 13.67 -11.35
C GLU A 51 -11.41 12.76 -10.29
N GLU A 52 -10.23 13.13 -9.80
CA GLU A 52 -9.51 12.36 -8.81
C GLU A 52 -10.09 12.55 -7.40
N GLU A 53 -10.29 11.44 -6.69
CA GLU A 53 -10.68 11.42 -5.29
C GLU A 53 -9.74 10.55 -4.48
N TRP A 54 -9.29 11.10 -3.37
CA TRP A 54 -8.52 10.34 -2.40
C TRP A 54 -9.40 9.35 -1.64
N GLN A 55 -9.09 8.07 -1.75
CA GLN A 55 -9.74 7.02 -0.98
C GLN A 55 -8.73 6.20 -0.19
N VAL A 56 -9.24 5.55 0.85
CA VAL A 56 -8.47 4.61 1.65
C VAL A 56 -8.52 3.25 0.96
N ALA A 57 -7.35 2.70 0.67
CA ALA A 57 -7.18 1.35 0.14
C ALA A 57 -6.48 0.46 1.17
N TYR A 58 -6.72 -0.84 1.05
CA TYR A 58 -6.06 -1.87 1.87
C TYR A 58 -5.41 -2.87 0.93
N GLY A 59 -4.30 -3.46 1.35
CA GLY A 59 -3.60 -4.43 0.53
C GLY A 59 -2.48 -5.13 1.26
N GLN A 60 -1.86 -6.09 0.59
CA GLN A 60 -0.65 -6.75 1.06
C GLN A 60 0.58 -6.14 0.39
N LEU A 61 1.57 -5.72 1.16
CA LEU A 61 2.85 -5.27 0.65
C LEU A 61 3.65 -6.48 0.15
N LEU A 62 3.98 -6.51 -1.13
CA LEU A 62 4.73 -7.60 -1.75
C LEU A 62 6.23 -7.35 -1.71
N ARG A 63 6.65 -6.17 -2.18
CA ARG A 63 8.05 -5.75 -2.31
C ARG A 63 8.18 -4.24 -2.34
N ILE A 64 9.39 -3.77 -2.06
CA ILE A 64 9.74 -2.34 -2.11
C ILE A 64 10.90 -2.18 -3.08
N ILE A 65 10.70 -1.31 -4.06
CA ILE A 65 11.64 -1.00 -5.14
C ILE A 65 12.15 0.41 -4.94
N GLU A 66 13.46 0.59 -5.05
CA GLU A 66 14.10 1.89 -5.02
C GLU A 66 14.57 2.23 -6.43
N PHE A 67 14.22 3.42 -6.90
CA PHE A 67 14.70 3.98 -8.15
C PHE A 67 15.58 5.19 -7.86
N GLU A 68 16.85 5.10 -8.25
CA GLU A 68 17.71 6.28 -8.29
C GLU A 68 17.36 7.09 -9.53
N THR A 69 16.64 8.19 -9.32
CA THR A 69 16.23 9.08 -10.40
C THR A 69 17.06 10.36 -10.38
N ARG A 70 17.71 10.66 -11.51
CA ARG A 70 18.30 11.97 -11.76
C ARG A 70 17.22 12.87 -12.33
N PHE A 71 16.59 13.66 -11.48
CA PHE A 71 15.62 14.62 -11.95
C PHE A 71 16.33 15.77 -12.69
N PRO A 72 15.74 16.30 -13.77
CA PRO A 72 16.21 17.55 -14.34
C PRO A 72 16.24 18.63 -13.25
N ARG A 73 17.28 19.47 -13.26
CA ARG A 73 17.50 20.51 -12.21
C ARG A 73 16.32 21.48 -12.05
N ASP A 74 15.52 21.63 -13.10
CA ASP A 74 14.32 22.47 -13.11
C ASP A 74 13.18 21.91 -12.23
N PHE A 75 13.17 20.59 -11.99
CA PHE A 75 12.15 19.90 -11.19
C PHE A 75 12.63 19.54 -9.78
N CYS A 76 13.91 19.19 -9.63
CA CYS A 76 14.47 18.90 -8.31
C CYS A 76 15.95 19.33 -8.25
N GLN A 77 16.31 20.08 -7.21
CA GLN A 77 17.69 20.53 -7.00
C GLN A 77 18.63 19.43 -6.47
N ARG A 78 18.10 18.28 -6.06
CA ARG A 78 18.87 17.15 -5.53
C ARG A 78 18.40 15.85 -6.16
N ASP A 79 19.35 14.95 -6.41
CA ASP A 79 19.04 13.56 -6.73
C ASP A 79 18.25 12.98 -5.55
N ARG A 80 17.10 12.39 -5.85
CA ARG A 80 16.25 11.73 -4.87
C ARG A 80 16.04 10.28 -5.30
N SER A 81 16.12 9.38 -4.33
CA SER A 81 15.65 8.00 -4.45
C SER A 81 14.13 8.00 -4.37
N LEU A 82 13.47 7.49 -5.41
CA LEU A 82 12.03 7.23 -5.40
C LEU A 82 11.80 5.83 -4.83
N LEU A 83 11.11 5.74 -3.70
CA LEU A 83 10.75 4.47 -3.09
C LEU A 83 9.30 4.13 -3.48
N LEU A 84 9.14 3.00 -4.17
CA LEU A 84 7.85 2.50 -4.61
C LEU A 84 7.51 1.20 -3.90
N ALA A 85 6.28 1.11 -3.41
CA ALA A 85 5.72 -0.10 -2.84
C ALA A 85 4.88 -0.83 -3.88
N VAL A 86 5.19 -2.10 -4.09
CA VAL A 86 4.35 -3.00 -4.89
C VAL A 86 3.36 -3.67 -3.96
N VAL A 87 2.09 -3.40 -4.17
CA VAL A 87 1.00 -3.78 -3.29
C VAL A 87 0.01 -4.63 -4.06
N LYS A 88 -0.50 -5.66 -3.40
CA LYS A 88 -1.62 -6.46 -3.87
C LYS A 88 -2.88 -5.98 -3.16
N PRO A 89 -3.71 -5.13 -3.78
CA PRO A 89 -4.86 -4.55 -3.09
C PRO A 89 -5.88 -5.63 -2.75
N VAL A 90 -6.59 -5.46 -1.65
CA VAL A 90 -7.68 -6.36 -1.23
C VAL A 90 -9.03 -5.70 -1.39
N ARG A 91 -10.01 -6.48 -1.86
CA ARG A 91 -11.39 -5.98 -1.92
C ARG A 91 -12.00 -5.99 -0.51
N CYS A 92 -12.32 -4.80 0.00
CA CYS A 92 -13.06 -4.68 1.24
C CYS A 92 -14.49 -5.18 1.03
N ALA A 93 -14.91 -6.13 1.86
CA ALA A 93 -16.18 -6.83 1.71
C ALA A 93 -17.30 -6.17 2.51
N ALA A 94 -16.99 -5.68 3.71
CA ALA A 94 -17.97 -5.09 4.61
C ALA A 94 -17.33 -4.10 5.58
N LYS A 95 -18.12 -3.13 6.05
CA LYS A 95 -17.76 -2.25 7.15
C LYS A 95 -18.53 -2.66 8.39
N SER A 96 -17.86 -2.79 9.52
CA SER A 96 -18.51 -3.01 10.81
C SER A 96 -19.38 -1.81 11.16
N GLU A 97 -20.68 -2.00 11.34
CA GLU A 97 -21.56 -0.93 11.83
C GLU A 97 -21.20 -0.52 13.26
N ARG A 98 -20.78 -1.49 14.08
CA ARG A 98 -20.46 -1.26 15.50
C ARG A 98 -19.09 -0.63 15.73
N LEU A 99 -18.07 -1.10 15.00
CA LEU A 99 -16.68 -0.68 15.23
C LEU A 99 -16.16 0.29 14.16
N GLY A 100 -16.87 0.48 13.05
CA GLY A 100 -16.47 1.34 11.95
C GLY A 100 -15.29 0.83 11.11
N TYR A 101 -14.69 -0.32 11.46
CA TYR A 101 -13.58 -0.92 10.72
C TYR A 101 -14.02 -1.62 9.45
N TRP A 102 -13.14 -1.61 8.44
CA TRP A 102 -13.32 -2.36 7.21
C TRP A 102 -12.76 -3.77 7.36
N TYR A 103 -13.55 -4.76 6.94
CA TYR A 103 -13.09 -6.14 6.80
C TYR A 103 -12.79 -6.43 5.34
N TYR A 104 -11.67 -7.09 5.11
CA TYR A 104 -11.30 -7.64 3.81
C TYR A 104 -11.40 -9.17 3.87
N GLN A 105 -11.76 -9.78 2.74
CA GLN A 105 -11.72 -11.23 2.60
C GLN A 105 -10.38 -11.63 2.02
N ASP A 106 -9.68 -12.50 2.74
CA ASP A 106 -8.43 -13.08 2.28
C ASP A 106 -8.66 -13.86 0.96
N GLY A 107 -7.66 -13.82 0.07
CA GLY A 107 -7.71 -14.46 -1.24
C GLY A 107 -8.43 -13.67 -2.35
N LYS A 108 -9.21 -12.62 -2.04
CA LYS A 108 -9.83 -11.73 -3.04
C LYS A 108 -8.96 -10.51 -3.33
N PHE A 109 -7.82 -10.78 -3.95
CA PHE A 109 -6.89 -9.77 -4.38
C PHE A 109 -7.30 -9.14 -5.72
N LEU A 110 -7.09 -7.83 -5.82
CA LEU A 110 -7.14 -7.09 -7.07
C LEU A 110 -5.78 -7.21 -7.80
N PRO A 111 -5.70 -6.78 -9.07
CA PRO A 111 -4.43 -6.69 -9.78
C PRO A 111 -3.40 -5.91 -8.96
N THR A 112 -2.15 -6.33 -9.05
CA THR A 112 -1.05 -5.68 -8.36
C THR A 112 -0.91 -4.24 -8.81
N GLU A 113 -0.77 -3.34 -7.85
CA GLU A 113 -0.59 -1.90 -8.07
C GLU A 113 0.75 -1.46 -7.48
N VAL A 114 1.28 -0.34 -8.00
CA VAL A 114 2.49 0.28 -7.50
C VAL A 114 2.11 1.66 -6.97
N ILE A 115 2.43 1.91 -5.71
CA ILE A 115 2.14 3.18 -5.02
C ILE A 115 3.44 3.77 -4.48
N ASP A 116 3.42 5.06 -4.18
CA ASP A 116 4.50 5.67 -3.41
C ASP A 116 4.54 5.06 -1.99
N VAL A 117 5.74 4.84 -1.45
CA VAL A 117 5.88 4.37 -0.07
C VAL A 117 5.30 5.38 0.92
N ASP A 118 5.35 6.67 0.61
CA ASP A 118 4.83 7.74 1.47
C ASP A 118 3.29 7.71 1.58
N ASP A 119 2.60 7.06 0.64
CA ASP A 119 1.15 6.87 0.67
C ASP A 119 0.69 5.77 1.63
N ILE A 120 1.64 4.96 2.14
CA ILE A 120 1.37 3.94 3.16
C ILE A 120 1.14 4.65 4.50
N SER A 121 0.00 4.37 5.13
CA SER A 121 -0.37 4.99 6.40
C SER A 121 0.06 4.16 7.61
N CYS A 122 -0.30 2.86 7.64
CA CYS A 122 -0.04 2.00 8.79
C CYS A 122 -0.16 0.51 8.43
N LEU A 123 0.29 -0.34 9.36
CA LEU A 123 0.06 -1.77 9.35
C LEU A 123 -1.40 -2.07 9.71
N VAL A 124 -1.95 -3.12 9.12
CA VAL A 124 -3.30 -3.61 9.42
C VAL A 124 -3.20 -5.07 9.86
N ALA A 125 -3.88 -5.39 10.95
CA ALA A 125 -3.93 -6.75 11.45
C ALA A 125 -4.79 -7.64 10.55
N ARG A 126 -4.31 -8.86 10.31
CA ARG A 126 -5.08 -9.97 9.74
C ARG A 126 -5.77 -10.69 10.91
N ILE A 127 -7.11 -10.72 10.90
CA ILE A 127 -7.96 -11.37 11.90
C ILE A 127 -8.59 -12.62 11.28
#